data_AF-A0A976DM41-F1
#
_entry.id   AF-A0A976DM41-F1
#
_cell.length_a   1.000
_cell.length_b   1.000
_cell.length_c   1.000
_cell.angle_alpha   90.00
_cell.angle_beta   90.00
_cell.angle_gamma   90.00
#
_symmetry.space_group_name_H-M   'P 1'
#
loop_
_entity.id
_entity.type
_entity.pdbx_description
1 polymer ?
#
loop_
_entity_poly.entity_id
_entity_poly.type
_entity_poly.pdbx_seq_one_letter_code
_entity_poly.pdbx_strand_id
1 'polypeptide(L)'
;SRAFWKSLHGAVGLWVSLLLVIFLISGLSWTGLWGAKFVQAWNTFPAEKWDNVPLSDATHAEMNHSAAKEVPWTLEQTPLPLSGALAGTVAITGPVTIDSVTTFAATLGFDRRYQLNLPADETGVWTISHDSMSNDGPNPSADRTIHIDQFTGNVLADVRYADYSVYAKLMAWGIAFHEGDLGAWNLALNTVFCLGIILMSVSGAVMWVKRRPTGARLGAPPRPADVPYAKGALLITLALSLAFPMLGLTLLAVMVLDLLILSAVPPLKRLVS
;
A
#
# COMPACT_ATOMS: atom_id res chain seq x y z
N SER A 1 -18.16 -15.70 -29.98
CA SER A 1 -19.64 -15.65 -29.77
C SER A 1 -19.96 -14.90 -28.49
N ARG A 2 -21.24 -14.52 -28.22
CA ARG A 2 -21.63 -13.94 -26.91
C ARG A 2 -21.41 -14.91 -25.75
N ALA A 3 -21.67 -16.20 -25.98
CA ALA A 3 -21.47 -17.26 -25.00
C ALA A 3 -19.99 -17.40 -24.56
N PHE A 4 -19.05 -17.32 -25.50
CA PHE A 4 -17.62 -17.35 -25.21
C PHE A 4 -17.20 -16.25 -24.23
N TRP A 5 -17.55 -14.99 -24.52
CA TRP A 5 -17.20 -13.86 -23.65
C TRP A 5 -17.81 -13.97 -22.25
N LYS A 6 -19.08 -14.42 -22.16
CA LYS A 6 -19.73 -14.68 -20.86
C LYS A 6 -18.98 -15.75 -20.07
N SER A 7 -18.62 -16.86 -20.72
CA SER A 7 -17.92 -17.97 -20.07
C SER A 7 -16.51 -17.59 -19.64
N LEU A 8 -15.76 -16.88 -20.50
CA LEU A 8 -14.40 -16.41 -20.21
C LEU A 8 -14.41 -15.43 -19.05
N HIS A 9 -15.26 -14.40 -19.10
CA HIS A 9 -15.37 -13.40 -18.04
C HIS A 9 -15.80 -14.01 -16.71
N GLY A 10 -16.78 -14.91 -16.73
CA GLY A 10 -17.25 -15.59 -15.52
C GLY A 10 -16.16 -16.48 -14.89
N ALA A 11 -15.48 -17.30 -15.70
CA ALA A 11 -14.44 -18.21 -15.21
C ALA A 11 -13.21 -17.44 -14.68
N VAL A 12 -12.69 -16.49 -15.45
CA VAL A 12 -11.55 -15.67 -15.04
C VAL A 12 -11.93 -14.81 -13.84
N GLY A 13 -13.12 -14.21 -13.85
CA GLY A 13 -13.60 -13.38 -12.75
C GLY A 13 -13.68 -14.12 -11.43
N LEU A 14 -14.07 -15.40 -11.43
CA LEU A 14 -14.07 -16.22 -10.23
C LEU A 14 -12.65 -16.32 -9.63
N TRP A 15 -11.67 -16.77 -10.42
CA TRP A 15 -10.29 -16.91 -9.94
C TRP A 15 -9.65 -15.58 -9.56
N VAL A 16 -9.84 -14.55 -10.38
CA VAL A 16 -9.34 -13.20 -10.12
C VAL A 16 -9.97 -12.64 -8.85
N SER A 17 -11.26 -12.87 -8.57
CA SER A 17 -11.90 -12.37 -7.35
C SER A 17 -11.32 -12.97 -6.07
N LEU A 18 -10.95 -14.25 -6.08
CA LEU A 18 -10.30 -14.90 -4.93
C LEU A 18 -8.95 -14.24 -4.63
N LEU A 19 -8.12 -14.06 -5.66
CA LEU A 19 -6.84 -13.37 -5.51
C LEU A 19 -7.03 -11.89 -5.16
N LEU A 20 -8.04 -11.23 -5.73
CA LEU A 20 -8.33 -9.83 -5.46
C LEU A 20 -8.61 -9.59 -3.98
N VAL A 21 -9.30 -10.49 -3.28
CA VAL A 21 -9.49 -10.36 -1.82
C VAL A 21 -8.16 -10.34 -1.08
N ILE A 22 -7.21 -11.19 -1.46
CA ILE A 22 -5.87 -11.22 -0.86
C ILE A 22 -5.12 -9.91 -1.15
N PHE A 23 -5.15 -9.45 -2.40
CA PHE A 23 -4.50 -8.18 -2.80
C PHE A 23 -5.14 -6.96 -2.15
N LEU A 24 -6.46 -6.98 -1.93
CA LEU A 24 -7.15 -5.93 -1.18
C LEU A 24 -6.65 -5.90 0.26
N ILE A 25 -6.58 -7.05 0.94
CA ILE A 25 -6.09 -7.11 2.32
C ILE A 25 -4.62 -6.67 2.40
N SER A 26 -3.77 -7.15 1.50
CA SER A 26 -2.36 -6.77 1.52
C SER A 26 -2.17 -5.29 1.21
N GLY A 27 -2.89 -4.72 0.25
CA GLY A 27 -2.73 -3.30 -0.12
C GLY A 27 -3.42 -2.31 0.81
N LEU A 28 -4.49 -2.71 1.50
CA LEU A 28 -5.30 -1.82 2.35
C LEU A 28 -4.49 -1.15 3.45
N SER A 29 -3.56 -1.89 4.01
CA SER A 29 -2.85 -1.54 5.21
C SER A 29 -1.80 -0.45 5.04
N TRP A 30 -1.41 -0.05 3.83
CA TRP A 30 -0.66 1.20 3.60
C TRP A 30 -1.47 2.28 2.86
N THR A 31 -2.78 2.12 2.74
CA THR A 31 -3.63 3.20 2.21
C THR A 31 -3.82 4.34 3.23
N GLY A 32 -4.07 5.55 2.74
CA GLY A 32 -4.21 6.74 3.59
C GLY A 32 -5.41 6.73 4.55
N LEU A 33 -6.39 5.83 4.37
CA LEU A 33 -7.50 5.69 5.32
C LEU A 33 -7.33 4.45 6.20
N TRP A 34 -7.16 3.26 5.61
CA TRP A 34 -7.00 2.05 6.40
C TRP A 34 -5.67 2.04 7.16
N GLY A 35 -4.56 2.17 6.43
CA GLY A 35 -3.21 2.20 7.00
C GLY A 35 -2.99 3.33 7.98
N ALA A 36 -3.26 4.57 7.55
CA ALA A 36 -2.92 5.73 8.36
C ALA A 36 -3.92 6.07 9.47
N LYS A 37 -5.17 5.55 9.45
CA LYS A 37 -6.21 5.89 10.45
C LYS A 37 -6.77 4.67 11.19
N PHE A 38 -7.16 3.61 10.48
CA PHE A 38 -7.82 2.47 11.13
C PHE A 38 -6.85 1.55 11.86
N VAL A 39 -5.68 1.28 11.28
CA VAL A 39 -4.70 0.34 11.84
C VAL A 39 -3.50 1.04 12.47
N GLN A 40 -3.63 2.34 12.76
CA GLN A 40 -2.58 3.20 13.30
C GLN A 40 -1.99 2.68 14.61
N ALA A 41 -2.82 2.11 15.50
CA ALA A 41 -2.38 1.55 16.78
C ALA A 41 -1.49 0.30 16.62
N TRP A 42 -1.51 -0.33 15.44
CA TRP A 42 -0.63 -1.44 15.08
C TRP A 42 0.54 -0.98 14.21
N ASN A 43 0.58 0.32 13.91
CA ASN A 43 1.54 1.01 13.06
C ASN A 43 2.54 1.84 13.88
N THR A 44 2.92 1.33 15.05
CA THR A 44 3.86 1.99 15.96
C THR A 44 4.87 0.99 16.47
N PHE A 45 6.10 1.45 16.66
CA PHE A 45 7.17 0.66 17.25
C PHE A 45 7.06 0.65 18.78
N PRO A 46 7.42 -0.44 19.48
CA PRO A 46 7.45 -0.45 20.94
C PRO A 46 8.43 0.62 21.45
N ALA A 47 7.93 1.55 22.26
CA ALA A 47 8.72 2.66 22.80
C ALA A 47 9.88 2.18 23.69
N GLU A 48 9.79 0.96 24.22
CA GLU A 48 10.77 0.31 25.09
C GLU A 48 12.13 0.04 24.40
N LYS A 49 12.22 0.25 23.08
CA LYS A 49 13.48 0.15 22.34
C LYS A 49 14.27 1.46 22.27
N TRP A 50 13.71 2.55 22.77
CA TRP A 50 14.32 3.88 22.78
C TRP A 50 14.80 4.27 24.18
N ASP A 51 15.54 3.39 24.85
CA ASP A 51 15.99 3.68 26.20
C ASP A 51 16.91 4.91 26.23
N ASN A 52 16.40 5.99 26.84
CA ASN A 52 17.09 7.25 27.13
C ASN A 52 17.53 8.06 25.91
N VAL A 53 16.86 7.91 24.77
CA VAL A 53 17.10 8.75 23.58
C VAL A 53 16.03 9.85 23.49
N PRO A 54 16.41 11.14 23.47
CA PRO A 54 15.46 12.22 23.24
C PRO A 54 14.79 12.09 21.86
N LEU A 55 13.51 12.41 21.80
CA LEU A 55 12.69 12.25 20.59
C LEU A 55 12.24 13.61 20.06
N SER A 56 12.13 13.70 18.74
CA SER A 56 11.59 14.81 18.00
C SER A 56 10.06 14.76 18.00
N ASP A 57 9.43 15.91 17.75
CA ASP A 57 8.01 15.96 17.41
C ASP A 57 7.74 15.42 15.98
N ALA A 58 8.79 15.37 15.14
CA ALA A 58 8.73 14.81 13.79
C ALA A 58 8.64 13.28 13.83
N THR A 59 7.83 12.71 12.94
CA THR A 59 7.68 11.25 12.79
C THR A 59 8.47 10.72 11.58
N HIS A 60 8.76 9.42 11.54
CA HIS A 60 9.42 8.82 10.37
C HIS A 60 8.62 9.03 9.08
N ALA A 61 7.30 9.21 9.13
CA ALA A 61 6.50 9.52 7.96
C ALA A 61 6.98 10.77 7.21
N GLU A 62 7.64 11.71 7.89
CA GLU A 62 8.21 12.93 7.29
C GLU A 62 9.49 12.67 6.49
N MET A 63 10.11 11.50 6.66
CA MET A 63 11.21 11.05 5.81
C MET A 63 10.72 10.52 4.45
N ASN A 64 9.41 10.33 4.26
CA ASN A 64 8.87 9.94 2.97
C ASN A 64 8.87 11.12 2.00
N HIS A 65 9.51 10.97 0.84
CA HIS A 65 9.55 12.02 -0.16
C HIS A 65 8.36 11.91 -1.15
N SER A 66 7.44 12.86 -1.07
CA SER A 66 6.27 12.96 -1.97
C SER A 66 5.37 11.72 -1.94
N ALA A 67 5.30 10.96 -3.04
CA ALA A 67 4.49 9.75 -3.15
C ALA A 67 5.30 8.47 -2.86
N ALA A 68 6.62 8.57 -2.72
CA ALA A 68 7.46 7.43 -2.38
C ALA A 68 7.31 7.12 -0.89
N LYS A 69 7.14 5.83 -0.58
CA LYS A 69 7.12 5.30 0.78
C LYS A 69 8.45 4.61 1.02
N GLU A 70 9.33 5.30 1.73
CA GLU A 70 10.75 4.97 1.90
C GLU A 70 11.10 4.52 3.33
N VAL A 71 10.14 4.66 4.24
CA VAL A 71 10.25 4.13 5.60
C VAL A 71 9.34 2.93 5.77
N PRO A 72 9.76 1.93 6.58
CA PRO A 72 8.90 0.80 6.88
C PRO A 72 7.57 1.28 7.45
N TRP A 73 6.48 0.69 6.97
CA TRP A 73 5.12 1.04 7.39
C TRP A 73 5.04 1.22 8.90
N THR A 74 5.45 0.20 9.67
CA THR A 74 5.40 0.13 11.14
C THR A 74 6.12 1.26 11.89
N LEU A 75 7.03 1.99 11.23
CA LEU A 75 7.75 3.11 11.82
C LEU A 75 7.13 4.46 11.47
N GLU A 76 6.24 4.55 10.47
CA GLU A 76 5.73 5.84 9.96
C GLU A 76 5.21 6.77 11.06
N GLN A 77 4.50 6.25 12.06
CA GLN A 77 3.92 7.06 13.14
C GLN A 77 4.82 7.17 14.37
N THR A 78 5.99 6.57 14.30
CA THR A 78 6.97 6.55 15.37
C THR A 78 7.81 7.86 15.27
N PRO A 79 7.97 8.62 16.36
CA PRO A 79 8.87 9.78 16.39
C PRO A 79 10.30 9.50 15.90
N LEU A 80 11.02 10.52 15.46
CA LEU A 80 12.46 10.39 15.16
C LEU A 80 13.29 10.67 16.41
N PRO A 81 14.44 10.00 16.60
CA PRO A 81 15.38 10.40 17.65
C PRO A 81 16.05 11.74 17.31
N LEU A 82 16.45 12.47 18.35
CA LEU A 82 17.19 13.72 18.24
C LEU A 82 18.69 13.48 18.38
N SER A 83 19.47 14.17 17.57
CA SER A 83 20.91 14.30 17.80
C SER A 83 21.22 15.28 18.93
N GLY A 84 22.43 15.17 19.47
CA GLY A 84 22.96 16.03 20.54
C GLY A 84 22.87 15.41 21.93
N ALA A 85 22.41 14.17 22.03
CA ALA A 85 22.43 13.41 23.26
C ALA A 85 23.70 12.53 23.34
N LEU A 86 24.30 12.41 24.53
CA LEU A 86 25.34 11.40 24.80
C LEU A 86 24.75 9.98 24.96
N ALA A 87 23.57 9.75 24.40
CA ALA A 87 22.83 8.49 24.47
C ALA A 87 23.29 7.52 23.37
N GLY A 88 22.75 6.30 23.41
CA GLY A 88 23.03 5.28 22.41
C GLY A 88 24.34 4.52 22.63
N THR A 89 24.76 3.80 21.59
CA THR A 89 25.94 2.93 21.62
C THR A 89 26.99 3.41 20.62
N VAL A 90 28.26 3.41 21.02
CA VAL A 90 29.36 3.88 20.17
C VAL A 90 29.44 3.02 18.90
N ALA A 91 29.41 3.66 17.73
CA ALA A 91 29.47 2.99 16.44
C ALA A 91 30.54 3.59 15.53
N ILE A 92 30.50 4.90 15.31
CA ILE A 92 31.48 5.63 14.49
C ILE A 92 32.39 6.42 15.42
N THR A 93 33.71 6.26 15.26
CA THR A 93 34.70 7.05 16.01
C THR A 93 35.29 8.12 15.09
N GLY A 94 35.21 9.38 15.49
CA GLY A 94 35.67 10.53 14.69
C GLY A 94 34.52 11.25 13.98
N PRO A 95 34.80 12.08 12.96
CA PRO A 95 33.78 12.85 12.25
C PRO A 95 32.68 11.97 11.65
N VAL A 96 31.41 12.32 11.90
CA VAL A 96 30.24 11.67 11.31
C VAL A 96 29.97 12.32 9.95
N THR A 97 30.49 11.71 8.90
CA THR A 97 30.36 12.15 7.51
C THR A 97 29.65 11.08 6.71
N ILE A 98 29.24 11.41 5.48
CA ILE A 98 28.68 10.42 4.56
C ILE A 98 29.61 9.20 4.38
N ASP A 99 30.92 9.43 4.30
CA ASP A 99 31.91 8.36 4.12
C ASP A 99 32.02 7.45 5.35
N SER A 100 32.02 8.03 6.57
CA SER A 100 32.10 7.21 7.78
C SER A 100 30.80 6.45 8.05
N VAL A 101 29.64 7.06 7.75
CA VAL A 101 28.33 6.41 7.88
C VAL A 101 28.16 5.29 6.85
N THR A 102 28.54 5.51 5.59
CA THR A 102 28.48 4.47 4.55
C THR A 102 29.48 3.33 4.82
N THR A 103 30.68 3.65 5.32
CA THR A 103 31.64 2.64 5.78
C THR A 103 31.06 1.80 6.92
N PHE A 104 30.44 2.43 7.91
CA PHE A 104 29.76 1.73 9.00
C PHE A 104 28.60 0.86 8.48
N ALA A 105 27.77 1.38 7.58
CA ALA A 105 26.68 0.64 6.94
C ALA A 105 27.19 -0.66 6.26
N ALA A 106 28.31 -0.59 5.54
CA ALA A 106 28.92 -1.75 4.91
C ALA A 106 29.32 -2.83 5.93
N THR A 107 29.82 -2.46 7.12
CA THR A 107 30.14 -3.44 8.19
C THR A 107 28.92 -4.19 8.72
N LEU A 108 27.73 -3.60 8.56
CA LEU A 108 26.45 -4.17 8.99
C LEU A 108 25.76 -5.00 7.89
N GLY A 109 26.39 -5.14 6.72
CA GLY A 109 25.85 -5.88 5.58
C GLY A 109 24.93 -5.06 4.67
N PHE A 110 24.93 -3.73 4.78
CA PHE A 110 24.32 -2.85 3.78
C PHE A 110 25.29 -2.68 2.60
N ASP A 111 25.50 -3.77 1.86
CA ASP A 111 26.47 -3.87 0.75
C ASP A 111 25.87 -3.58 -0.64
N ARG A 112 24.53 -3.49 -0.71
CA ARG A 112 23.77 -3.32 -1.96
C ARG A 112 22.85 -2.10 -1.87
N ARG A 113 21.56 -2.29 -2.15
CA ARG A 113 20.55 -1.23 -2.19
C ARG A 113 20.09 -0.94 -0.76
N TYR A 114 20.16 0.32 -0.36
CA TYR A 114 19.68 0.84 0.92
C TYR A 114 19.51 2.36 0.81
N GLN A 115 18.73 2.94 1.72
CA GLN A 115 18.55 4.38 1.84
C GLN A 115 19.50 4.96 2.89
N LEU A 116 20.02 6.15 2.58
CA LEU A 116 20.76 6.96 3.52
C LEU A 116 20.11 8.35 3.60
N ASN A 117 19.44 8.62 4.70
CA ASN A 117 18.86 9.93 4.98
C ASN A 117 19.84 10.76 5.79
N LEU A 118 20.09 11.98 5.32
CA LEU A 118 21.00 12.93 5.96
C LEU A 118 20.24 13.74 7.04
N PRO A 119 20.92 14.19 8.10
CA PRO A 119 20.38 15.17 9.02
C PRO A 119 19.96 16.43 8.26
N ALA A 120 18.69 16.84 8.40
CA ALA A 120 18.17 18.04 7.74
C ALA A 120 18.53 19.34 8.49
N ASP A 121 18.76 19.26 9.80
CA ASP A 121 19.08 20.37 10.69
C ASP A 121 19.98 19.92 11.85
N GLU A 122 20.28 20.84 12.77
CA GLU A 122 21.16 20.62 13.95
C GLU A 122 20.64 19.54 14.91
N THR A 123 19.35 19.21 14.85
CA THR A 123 18.72 18.19 15.71
C THR A 123 18.46 16.88 14.98
N GLY A 124 18.57 16.86 13.65
CA GLY A 124 18.35 15.68 12.81
C GLY A 124 19.37 14.56 13.06
N VAL A 125 19.07 13.37 12.58
CA VAL A 125 19.93 12.17 12.71
C VAL A 125 20.27 11.62 11.34
N TRP A 126 21.39 10.91 11.23
CA TRP A 126 21.65 10.06 10.08
C TRP A 126 20.76 8.82 10.17
N THR A 127 20.12 8.42 9.08
CA THR A 127 19.33 7.18 9.06
C THR A 127 19.76 6.28 7.92
N ILE A 128 20.15 5.05 8.25
CA ILE A 128 20.40 3.97 7.31
C ILE A 128 19.19 3.04 7.34
N SER A 129 18.60 2.73 6.19
CA SER A 129 17.48 1.78 6.14
C SER A 129 17.46 0.93 4.88
N HIS A 130 16.90 -0.27 5.01
CA HIS A 130 16.36 -1.02 3.89
C HIS A 130 15.09 -1.72 4.37
N ASP A 131 14.07 -1.71 3.54
CA ASP A 131 12.77 -2.19 3.96
C ASP A 131 11.93 -2.73 2.79
N SER A 132 10.86 -3.41 3.15
CA SER A 132 9.93 -4.07 2.25
C SER A 132 9.05 -3.13 1.43
N MET A 133 8.80 -1.87 1.84
CA MET A 133 8.08 -0.88 1.02
C MET A 133 8.96 -0.27 -0.07
N SER A 134 10.26 -0.15 0.19
CA SER A 134 11.21 0.45 -0.75
C SER A 134 11.81 -0.57 -1.72
N ASN A 135 11.64 -1.87 -1.45
CA ASN A 135 12.29 -2.97 -2.17
C ASN A 135 13.83 -2.81 -2.21
N ASP A 136 14.40 -2.35 -1.11
CA ASP A 136 15.84 -2.15 -0.96
C ASP A 136 16.52 -3.40 -0.38
N GLY A 137 15.82 -4.12 0.50
CA GLY A 137 16.33 -5.31 1.18
C GLY A 137 16.29 -6.58 0.32
N PRO A 138 17.04 -7.64 0.69
CA PRO A 138 17.02 -8.92 -0.02
C PRO A 138 15.70 -9.71 0.13
N ASN A 139 14.94 -9.46 1.19
CA ASN A 139 13.64 -10.04 1.48
C ASN A 139 13.00 -9.31 2.69
N PRO A 140 11.70 -9.48 2.95
CA PRO A 140 11.01 -8.77 4.04
C PRO A 140 11.53 -9.05 5.45
N SER A 141 12.19 -10.20 5.68
CA SER A 141 12.76 -10.52 6.99
C SER A 141 14.09 -9.83 7.28
N ALA A 142 14.63 -9.12 6.28
CA ALA A 142 15.84 -8.32 6.41
C ALA A 142 15.57 -6.87 6.82
N ASP A 143 14.30 -6.41 6.86
CA ASP A 143 13.95 -5.01 7.17
C ASP A 143 14.73 -4.49 8.40
N ARG A 144 15.40 -3.35 8.22
CA ARG A 144 16.22 -2.74 9.27
C ARG A 144 16.34 -1.23 9.07
N THR A 145 16.18 -0.48 10.16
CA THR A 145 16.31 0.98 10.22
C THR A 145 17.20 1.37 11.38
N ILE A 146 18.25 2.14 11.12
CA ILE A 146 19.25 2.54 12.12
C ILE A 146 19.37 4.06 12.12
N HIS A 147 19.31 4.66 13.30
CA HIS A 147 19.54 6.09 13.50
C HIS A 147 20.86 6.34 14.22
N ILE A 148 21.64 7.27 13.71
CA ILE A 148 22.97 7.61 14.21
C ILE A 148 22.99 9.11 14.55
N ASP A 149 23.45 9.41 15.75
CA ASP A 149 23.67 10.78 16.22
C ASP A 149 24.72 11.49 15.35
N GLN A 150 24.40 12.68 14.86
CA GLN A 150 25.23 13.40 13.90
C GLN A 150 26.52 13.98 14.49
N PHE A 151 26.67 14.04 15.82
CA PHE A 151 27.83 14.65 16.48
C PHE A 151 28.75 13.61 17.12
N THR A 152 28.16 12.62 17.79
CA THR A 152 28.88 11.59 18.55
C THR A 152 29.18 10.35 17.73
N GLY A 153 28.41 10.08 16.67
CA GLY A 153 28.49 8.84 15.90
C GLY A 153 27.90 7.64 16.63
N ASN A 154 27.16 7.86 17.72
CA ASN A 154 26.47 6.80 18.45
C ASN A 154 25.23 6.34 17.67
N VAL A 155 24.98 5.03 17.64
CA VAL A 155 23.70 4.48 17.23
C VAL A 155 22.69 4.76 18.33
N LEU A 156 21.71 5.59 18.01
CA LEU A 156 20.60 5.97 18.87
C LEU A 156 19.49 4.92 18.85
N ALA A 157 19.25 4.31 17.69
CA ALA A 157 18.29 3.21 17.56
C ALA A 157 18.70 2.27 16.42
N ASP A 158 18.52 0.96 16.63
CA ASP A 158 18.69 -0.11 15.63
C ASP A 158 17.44 -0.98 15.67
N VAL A 159 16.54 -0.75 14.71
CA VAL A 159 15.26 -1.45 14.58
C VAL A 159 15.40 -2.54 13.54
N ARG A 160 15.13 -3.79 13.91
CA ARG A 160 15.19 -4.94 12.99
C ARG A 160 13.82 -5.57 12.82
N TYR A 161 13.65 -6.34 11.74
CA TYR A 161 12.48 -7.19 11.53
C TYR A 161 12.15 -8.08 12.74
N ALA A 162 13.17 -8.56 13.47
CA ALA A 162 12.96 -9.35 14.67
C ALA A 162 12.14 -8.61 15.74
N ASP A 163 12.32 -7.28 15.83
CA ASP A 163 11.66 -6.39 16.78
C ASP A 163 10.24 -6.00 16.33
N TYR A 164 9.85 -6.33 15.09
CA TYR A 164 8.50 -6.05 14.60
C TYR A 164 7.45 -6.88 15.33
N SER A 165 6.32 -6.23 15.60
CA SER A 165 5.09 -6.89 16.02
C SER A 165 4.64 -7.91 14.97
N VAL A 166 3.75 -8.84 15.34
CA VAL A 166 3.22 -9.83 14.38
C VAL A 166 2.52 -9.11 13.21
N TYR A 167 1.82 -8.00 13.46
CA TYR A 167 1.18 -7.21 12.42
C TYR A 167 2.20 -6.57 11.49
N ALA A 168 3.23 -5.93 12.03
CA ALA A 168 4.32 -5.35 11.24
C ALA A 168 5.06 -6.40 10.39
N LYS A 169 5.24 -7.62 10.92
CA LYS A 169 5.79 -8.75 10.17
C LYS A 169 4.87 -9.16 9.02
N LEU A 170 3.58 -9.37 9.29
CA LEU A 170 2.60 -9.70 8.25
C LEU A 170 2.53 -8.61 7.17
N MET A 171 2.69 -7.36 7.58
CA MET A 171 2.75 -6.21 6.69
C MET A 171 3.95 -6.23 5.76
N ALA A 172 5.16 -6.40 6.29
CA ALA A 172 6.36 -6.48 5.47
C ALA A 172 6.25 -7.57 4.39
N TRP A 173 5.73 -8.75 4.76
CA TRP A 173 5.48 -9.82 3.79
C TRP A 173 4.31 -9.53 2.84
N GLY A 174 3.25 -8.89 3.32
CA GLY A 174 2.08 -8.53 2.53
C GLY A 174 2.40 -7.48 1.46
N ILE A 175 3.19 -6.47 1.81
CA ILE A 175 3.70 -5.44 0.89
C ILE A 175 4.52 -6.10 -0.22
N ALA A 176 5.56 -6.85 0.15
CA ALA A 176 6.40 -7.52 -0.84
C ALA A 176 5.60 -8.49 -1.73
N PHE A 177 4.61 -9.21 -1.17
CA PHE A 177 3.70 -10.04 -1.97
C PHE A 177 2.92 -9.23 -3.00
N HIS A 178 2.38 -8.07 -2.60
CA HIS A 178 1.57 -7.20 -3.46
C HIS A 178 2.40 -6.55 -4.56
N GLU A 179 3.65 -6.17 -4.26
CA GLU A 179 4.57 -5.54 -5.21
C GLU A 179 5.17 -6.56 -6.18
N GLY A 180 5.26 -7.84 -5.78
CA GLY A 180 5.83 -8.91 -6.59
C GLY A 180 7.26 -9.26 -6.22
N ASP A 181 7.72 -8.82 -5.04
CA ASP A 181 9.11 -8.81 -4.61
C ASP A 181 9.54 -10.03 -3.78
N LEU A 182 8.69 -11.07 -3.70
CA LEU A 182 9.07 -12.37 -3.11
C LEU A 182 9.80 -13.29 -4.11
N GLY A 183 10.26 -12.73 -5.23
CA GLY A 183 11.00 -13.42 -6.28
C GLY A 183 10.18 -13.72 -7.53
N ALA A 184 10.79 -14.43 -8.49
CA ALA A 184 10.24 -14.60 -9.84
C ALA A 184 8.82 -15.24 -9.88
N TRP A 185 8.50 -16.12 -8.93
CA TRP A 185 7.16 -16.72 -8.84
C TRP A 185 6.09 -15.68 -8.51
N ASN A 186 6.42 -14.73 -7.62
CA ASN A 186 5.50 -13.70 -7.17
C ASN A 186 5.32 -12.64 -8.24
N LEU A 187 6.41 -12.22 -8.88
CA LEU A 187 6.36 -11.36 -10.07
C LEU A 187 5.47 -11.97 -11.17
N ALA A 188 5.63 -13.26 -11.46
CA ALA A 188 4.81 -13.96 -12.43
C ALA A 188 3.33 -14.01 -12.00
N LEU A 189 3.05 -14.33 -10.74
CA LEU A 189 1.70 -14.32 -10.18
C LEU A 189 1.04 -12.95 -10.32
N ASN A 190 1.74 -11.88 -9.94
CA ASN A 190 1.23 -10.51 -9.98
C ASN A 190 1.00 -10.07 -11.42
N THR A 191 1.92 -10.43 -12.34
CA THR A 191 1.76 -10.17 -13.77
C THR A 191 0.51 -10.84 -14.33
N VAL A 192 0.31 -12.14 -14.04
CA VAL A 192 -0.87 -12.89 -14.47
C VAL A 192 -2.14 -12.30 -13.87
N PHE A 193 -2.10 -11.92 -12.59
CA PHE A 193 -3.22 -11.28 -11.91
C PHE A 193 -3.59 -9.94 -12.57
N CYS A 194 -2.61 -9.06 -12.83
CA CYS A 194 -2.81 -7.79 -13.54
C CYS A 194 -3.38 -8.01 -14.95
N LEU A 195 -2.86 -8.97 -15.70
CA LEU A 195 -3.42 -9.35 -17.00
C LEU A 195 -4.86 -9.87 -16.88
N GLY A 196 -5.17 -10.60 -15.81
CA GLY A 196 -6.53 -11.02 -15.45
C GLY A 196 -7.46 -9.84 -15.23
N ILE A 197 -7.04 -8.85 -14.45
CA ILE A 197 -7.81 -7.61 -14.20
C ILE A 197 -8.04 -6.82 -15.50
N ILE A 198 -7.01 -6.69 -16.35
CA ILE A 198 -7.14 -6.07 -17.69
C ILE A 198 -8.15 -6.86 -18.53
N LEU A 199 -8.04 -8.18 -18.56
CA LEU A 199 -8.98 -9.04 -19.27
C LEU A 199 -10.40 -8.87 -18.74
N MET A 200 -10.60 -8.73 -17.43
CA MET A 200 -11.92 -8.47 -16.84
C MET A 200 -12.52 -7.14 -17.32
N SER A 201 -11.72 -6.08 -17.35
CA SER A 201 -12.13 -4.76 -17.87
C SER A 201 -12.49 -4.82 -19.36
N VAL A 202 -11.61 -5.42 -20.18
CA VAL A 202 -11.82 -5.55 -21.63
C VAL A 202 -13.03 -6.43 -21.94
N SER A 203 -13.14 -7.60 -21.30
CA SER A 203 -14.26 -8.51 -21.53
C SER A 203 -15.59 -7.92 -21.05
N GLY A 204 -15.59 -7.15 -19.95
CA GLY A 204 -16.74 -6.35 -19.51
C GLY A 204 -17.20 -5.35 -20.57
N ALA A 205 -16.27 -4.57 -21.12
CA ALA A 205 -16.54 -3.62 -22.20
C ALA A 205 -17.04 -4.31 -23.48
N VAL A 206 -16.42 -5.42 -23.88
CA VAL A 206 -16.85 -6.20 -25.05
C VAL A 206 -18.26 -6.76 -24.86
N MET A 207 -18.57 -7.28 -23.68
CA MET A 207 -19.91 -7.76 -23.36
C MET A 207 -20.93 -6.61 -23.37
N TRP A 208 -20.57 -5.44 -22.84
CA TRP A 208 -21.41 -4.24 -22.91
C TRP A 208 -21.70 -3.83 -24.36
N VAL A 209 -20.67 -3.67 -25.21
CA VAL A 209 -20.83 -3.33 -26.64
C VAL A 209 -21.74 -4.34 -27.35
N LYS A 210 -21.61 -5.63 -27.02
CA LYS A 210 -22.43 -6.68 -27.64
C LYS A 210 -23.87 -6.70 -27.13
N ARG A 211 -24.18 -6.13 -25.97
CA ARG A 211 -25.51 -6.18 -25.34
C ARG A 211 -26.25 -4.84 -25.32
N ARG A 212 -25.57 -3.71 -25.56
CA ARG A 212 -26.16 -2.37 -25.51
C ARG A 212 -27.36 -2.25 -26.48
N PRO A 213 -28.41 -1.49 -26.13
CA PRO A 213 -29.57 -1.31 -26.99
C PRO A 213 -29.23 -0.63 -28.32
N THR A 214 -29.91 -1.00 -29.40
CA THR A 214 -29.86 -0.29 -30.69
C THR A 214 -30.66 1.01 -30.59
N GLY A 215 -29.96 2.15 -30.50
CA GLY A 215 -30.58 3.49 -30.40
C GLY A 215 -30.04 4.31 -29.23
N ALA A 216 -29.76 3.66 -28.09
CA ALA A 216 -29.16 4.27 -26.90
C ALA A 216 -27.63 4.12 -26.94
N ARG A 217 -26.91 5.16 -27.36
CA ARG A 217 -25.45 5.09 -27.59
C ARG A 217 -24.65 4.76 -26.33
N LEU A 218 -25.16 5.15 -25.16
CA LEU A 218 -24.54 4.90 -23.84
C LEU A 218 -25.46 4.11 -22.90
N GLY A 219 -26.46 3.41 -23.44
CA GLY A 219 -27.47 2.75 -22.63
C GLY A 219 -26.96 1.52 -21.87
N ALA A 220 -27.47 1.35 -20.64
CA ALA A 220 -27.24 0.14 -19.87
C ALA A 220 -27.91 -1.06 -20.57
N PRO A 221 -27.26 -2.24 -20.63
CA PRO A 221 -27.89 -3.44 -21.14
C PRO A 221 -29.18 -3.78 -20.39
N PRO A 222 -30.21 -4.35 -21.06
CA PRO A 222 -31.46 -4.70 -20.40
C PRO A 222 -31.23 -5.58 -19.17
N ARG A 223 -31.93 -5.25 -18.08
CA ARG A 223 -31.90 -6.04 -16.84
C ARG A 223 -32.47 -7.44 -17.12
N PRO A 224 -31.78 -8.52 -16.72
CA PRO A 224 -32.34 -9.86 -16.78
C PRO A 224 -33.66 -9.95 -16.00
N ALA A 225 -34.62 -10.70 -16.52
CA ALA A 225 -35.91 -10.91 -15.85
C ALA A 225 -35.74 -11.63 -14.49
N ASP A 226 -34.75 -12.51 -14.40
CA ASP A 226 -34.35 -13.16 -13.16
C ASP A 226 -32.89 -12.83 -12.83
N VAL A 227 -32.66 -12.41 -11.58
CA VAL A 227 -31.36 -12.08 -11.03
C VAL A 227 -31.17 -12.93 -9.77
N PRO A 228 -30.81 -14.22 -9.94
CA PRO A 228 -30.57 -15.08 -8.81
C PRO A 228 -29.48 -14.48 -7.93
N TYR A 229 -29.63 -14.63 -6.61
CA TYR A 229 -28.69 -14.13 -5.59
C TYR A 229 -28.55 -12.60 -5.49
N ALA A 230 -29.51 -11.82 -6.01
CA ALA A 230 -29.49 -10.34 -5.92
C ALA A 230 -29.26 -9.82 -4.49
N LYS A 231 -29.87 -10.45 -3.47
CA LYS A 231 -29.67 -10.10 -2.06
C LYS A 231 -28.21 -10.29 -1.62
N GLY A 232 -27.59 -11.40 -2.02
CA GLY A 232 -26.18 -11.68 -1.70
C GLY A 232 -25.25 -10.68 -2.35
N ALA A 233 -25.45 -10.39 -3.65
CA ALA A 233 -24.67 -9.37 -4.36
C ALA A 233 -24.81 -7.99 -3.73
N LEU A 234 -26.02 -7.60 -3.30
CA LEU A 234 -26.26 -6.34 -2.60
C LEU A 234 -25.54 -6.29 -1.25
N LEU A 235 -25.61 -7.36 -0.45
CA LEU A 235 -24.92 -7.44 0.84
C LEU A 235 -23.40 -7.35 0.68
N ILE A 236 -22.83 -8.05 -0.30
CA ILE A 236 -21.40 -7.95 -0.61
C ILE A 236 -21.04 -6.53 -1.04
N THR A 237 -21.85 -5.92 -1.93
CA THR A 237 -21.61 -4.54 -2.38
C THR A 237 -21.67 -3.55 -1.22
N LEU A 238 -22.61 -3.71 -0.30
CA LEU A 238 -22.72 -2.88 0.90
C LEU A 238 -21.52 -3.10 1.83
N ALA A 239 -21.15 -4.35 2.11
CA ALA A 239 -20.00 -4.68 2.93
C ALA A 239 -18.70 -4.08 2.35
N LEU A 240 -18.49 -4.22 1.04
CA LEU A 240 -17.37 -3.58 0.34
C LEU A 240 -17.47 -2.05 0.37
N SER A 241 -18.65 -1.46 0.21
CA SER A 241 -18.80 0.00 0.27
C SER A 241 -18.47 0.58 1.64
N LEU A 242 -18.79 -0.17 2.71
CA LEU A 242 -18.45 0.19 4.09
C LEU A 242 -16.96 -0.02 4.37
N ALA A 243 -16.40 -1.15 3.91
CA ALA A 243 -14.97 -1.42 4.03
C ALA A 243 -14.12 -0.47 3.17
N PHE A 244 -14.63 -0.01 2.03
CA PHE A 244 -13.94 0.86 1.09
C PHE A 244 -14.77 2.13 0.86
N PRO A 245 -14.68 3.16 1.72
CA PRO A 245 -15.58 4.31 1.68
C PRO A 245 -15.63 5.03 0.34
N MET A 246 -14.52 5.08 -0.39
CA MET A 246 -14.47 5.65 -1.75
C MET A 246 -15.32 4.87 -2.76
N LEU A 247 -15.42 3.55 -2.63
CA LEU A 247 -16.36 2.75 -3.43
C LEU A 247 -17.80 3.16 -3.12
N GLY A 248 -18.16 3.23 -1.83
CA GLY A 248 -19.48 3.64 -1.40
C GLY A 248 -19.86 5.04 -1.89
N LEU A 249 -18.96 6.02 -1.72
CA LEU A 249 -19.15 7.38 -2.20
C LEU A 249 -19.30 7.44 -3.72
N THR A 250 -18.53 6.65 -4.47
CA THR A 250 -18.64 6.59 -5.94
C THR A 250 -19.99 6.04 -6.36
N LEU A 251 -20.46 4.95 -5.73
CA LEU A 251 -21.78 4.37 -6.03
C LEU A 251 -22.91 5.34 -5.69
N LEU A 252 -22.84 6.02 -4.55
CA LEU A 252 -23.80 7.06 -4.17
C LEU A 252 -23.78 8.24 -5.16
N ALA A 253 -22.60 8.71 -5.57
CA ALA A 253 -22.46 9.80 -6.53
C ALA A 253 -23.07 9.43 -7.89
N VAL A 254 -22.82 8.22 -8.39
CA VAL A 254 -23.43 7.71 -9.63
C VAL A 254 -24.95 7.60 -9.48
N MET A 255 -25.45 7.13 -8.34
CA MET A 255 -26.89 7.04 -8.08
C MET A 255 -27.55 8.43 -8.04
N VAL A 256 -26.93 9.41 -7.40
CA VAL A 256 -27.41 10.80 -7.37
C VAL A 256 -27.39 11.42 -8.77
N LEU A 257 -26.31 11.19 -9.54
CA LEU A 257 -26.21 11.65 -10.93
C LEU A 257 -27.32 11.07 -11.80
N ASP A 258 -27.57 9.77 -11.67
CA ASP A 258 -28.60 9.07 -12.45
C ASP A 258 -30.00 9.59 -12.12
N LEU A 259 -30.33 9.71 -10.83
CA LEU A 259 -31.65 10.13 -10.36
C LEU A 259 -31.94 11.60 -10.65
N LEU A 260 -30.96 12.48 -10.43
CA LEU A 260 -31.18 13.94 -10.48
C LEU A 260 -30.87 14.56 -11.84
N ILE A 261 -29.98 13.96 -12.63
CA ILE A 261 -29.52 14.56 -13.89
C ILE A 261 -29.95 13.70 -15.09
N LEU A 262 -29.50 12.45 -15.15
CA LEU A 262 -29.71 11.61 -16.34
C LEU A 262 -31.18 11.24 -16.56
N SER A 263 -31.88 10.91 -15.48
CA SER A 263 -33.31 10.56 -15.51
C SER A 263 -34.23 11.76 -15.66
N ALA A 264 -33.80 12.93 -15.17
CA ALA A 264 -34.60 14.16 -15.14
C ALA A 264 -34.56 14.94 -16.47
N VAL A 265 -33.47 14.84 -17.23
CA VAL A 265 -33.26 15.61 -18.47
C VAL A 265 -33.58 14.75 -19.71
N PRO A 266 -34.65 15.02 -20.47
CA PRO A 266 -35.08 14.18 -21.59
C PRO A 266 -34.04 13.86 -22.68
N PRO A 267 -33.20 14.81 -23.16
CA PRO A 267 -32.17 14.48 -24.14
C PRO A 267 -31.06 13.60 -23.57
N LEU A 268 -30.71 13.76 -22.28
CA LEU A 268 -29.75 12.89 -21.61
C LEU A 268 -30.33 11.50 -21.39
N LYS A 269 -31.61 11.42 -20.99
CA LYS A 269 -32.34 10.16 -20.85
C LYS A 269 -32.31 9.35 -22.16
N ARG A 270 -32.56 9.97 -23.32
CA ARG A 270 -32.48 9.30 -24.63
C ARG A 270 -31.07 8.81 -25.00
N LEU A 271 -30.03 9.42 -24.45
CA LEU A 271 -28.65 9.02 -24.69
C LEU A 271 -28.29 7.72 -23.93
N VAL A 272 -28.87 7.55 -22.73
CA VAL A 272 -28.57 6.47 -21.77
C VAL A 272 -29.68 5.44 -21.58
N SER A 273 -30.82 5.58 -22.26
CA SER A 273 -31.99 4.67 -22.17
C SER A 273 -32.42 4.18 -23.53
#